data_AF-A0A422PRD2-F1
#
_entry.id   AF-A0A422PRD2-F1
#
_cell.length_a   1.000
_cell.length_b   1.000
_cell.length_c   1.000
_cell.angle_alpha   90.00
_cell.angle_beta   90.00
_cell.angle_gamma   90.00
#
_symmetry.space_group_name_H-M   'P 1'
#
loop_
_entity.id
_entity.type
_entity.pdbx_description
1 polymer ?
#
loop_
_entity_poly.entity_id
_entity_poly.type
_entity_poly.pdbx_seq_one_letter_code
_entity_poly.pdbx_strand_id
1 'polypeptide(L)'
;MRRLTSTPLAVNTAVASLRTLYSAVVEDHYNHPRNVGKLDKADPNVGTGLRGAPECGDMTQMQVKVNPDTGVIEDVKFKAFGCGSAIAASSYASQAIRGKTLSEALELTNKKIAQELSLPPVKLHCSMLAQETIQAAVENYLSKNPSLKSKVQKKKTTEAPNPLN
;
A
#
# COMPACT_ATOMS: atom_id res chain seq x y z
N MET A 1 46.23 47.90 14.69
CA MET A 1 45.52 47.35 13.51
C MET A 1 45.00 45.96 13.88
N ARG A 2 43.71 45.82 14.22
CA ARG A 2 43.09 44.55 14.66
C ARG A 2 42.67 43.74 13.43
N ARG A 3 43.19 42.53 13.27
CA ARG A 3 42.74 41.57 12.24
C ARG A 3 41.35 41.06 12.62
N LEU A 4 40.37 41.28 11.74
CA LEU A 4 39.05 40.69 11.81
C LEU A 4 39.16 39.22 11.39
N THR A 5 39.06 38.29 12.33
CA THR A 5 38.89 36.87 12.03
C THR A 5 37.43 36.61 11.69
N SER A 6 37.16 36.28 10.44
CA SER A 6 35.87 35.78 9.96
C SER A 6 35.64 34.39 10.56
N THR A 7 34.64 34.27 11.43
CA THR A 7 34.10 32.98 11.87
C THR A 7 33.09 32.48 10.82
N PRO A 8 33.17 31.21 10.38
CA PRO A 8 32.15 30.65 9.50
C PRO A 8 30.87 30.43 10.30
N LEU A 9 29.78 31.01 9.82
CA LEU A 9 28.44 30.80 10.36
C LEU A 9 28.05 29.34 10.08
N ALA A 10 27.78 28.56 11.13
CA ALA A 10 27.40 27.16 11.04
C ALA A 10 26.03 27.01 10.37
N VAL A 11 26.03 26.81 9.05
CA VAL A 11 24.85 26.37 8.29
C VAL A 11 24.80 24.85 8.39
N ASN A 12 24.21 24.26 9.44
CA ASN A 12 23.78 22.83 9.32
C ASN A 12 22.83 22.24 10.37
N THR A 13 22.04 23.00 11.12
CA THR A 13 21.15 22.40 12.15
C THR A 13 19.69 22.23 11.74
N ALA A 14 19.24 22.84 10.63
CA ALA A 14 17.83 22.79 10.22
C ALA A 14 17.44 21.51 9.45
N VAL A 15 18.39 20.78 8.87
CA VAL A 15 18.10 19.59 8.04
C VAL A 15 17.91 18.31 8.87
N ALA A 16 18.43 18.29 10.10
CA ALA A 16 18.32 17.14 11.00
C ALA A 16 16.88 16.92 11.51
N SER A 17 16.06 17.98 11.57
CA SER A 17 14.72 17.92 12.17
C SER A 17 13.63 17.36 11.25
N LEU A 18 13.92 17.17 9.95
CA LEU A 18 12.98 16.58 8.97
C LEU A 18 13.10 15.05 8.86
N ARG A 19 14.21 14.47 9.32
CA ARG A 19 14.43 13.00 9.30
C ARG A 19 13.57 12.25 10.30
N THR A 20 12.99 12.93 11.29
CA THR A 20 12.23 12.30 12.39
C THR A 20 10.74 12.07 12.07
N LEU A 21 10.25 12.52 10.91
CA LEU A 21 8.82 12.40 10.54
C LEU A 21 8.47 11.10 9.80
N TYR A 22 9.44 10.43 9.20
CA TYR A 22 9.25 9.19 8.46
C TYR A 22 10.07 8.07 9.08
N SER A 23 9.46 6.90 9.24
CA SER A 23 10.17 5.71 9.69
C SER A 23 11.18 5.24 8.65
N ALA A 24 12.23 4.54 9.09
CA ALA A 24 13.18 3.89 8.18
C ALA A 24 12.47 2.96 7.18
N VAL A 25 11.34 2.37 7.58
CA VAL A 25 10.52 1.49 6.73
C VAL A 25 9.86 2.28 5.60
N VAL A 26 9.31 3.46 5.88
CA VAL A 26 8.73 4.34 4.86
C VAL A 26 9.80 4.80 3.88
N GLU A 27 10.97 5.20 4.38
CA GLU A 27 12.08 5.63 3.54
C GLU A 27 12.57 4.51 2.62
N ASP A 28 12.70 3.28 3.13
CA ASP A 28 13.10 2.13 2.33
C ASP A 28 12.07 1.80 1.24
N HIS A 29 10.78 1.75 1.57
CA HIS A 29 9.73 1.50 0.58
C HIS A 29 9.55 2.65 -0.42
N TYR A 30 9.93 3.87 -0.06
CA TYR A 30 9.93 5.01 -0.97
C TYR A 30 11.13 4.99 -1.94
N ASN A 31 12.34 4.75 -1.42
CA ASN A 31 13.57 4.75 -2.22
C ASN A 31 13.73 3.48 -3.06
N HIS A 32 13.24 2.34 -2.57
CA HIS A 32 13.33 1.04 -3.26
C HIS A 32 11.96 0.36 -3.38
N PRO A 33 10.96 0.98 -4.02
CA PRO A 33 9.61 0.43 -4.03
C PRO A 33 9.57 -0.96 -4.67
N ARG A 34 9.04 -1.93 -3.93
CA ARG A 34 8.87 -3.32 -4.36
C ARG A 34 7.64 -3.45 -5.24
N ASN A 35 7.68 -4.29 -6.26
CA ASN A 35 6.52 -4.61 -7.11
C ASN A 35 5.99 -3.44 -7.97
N VAL A 36 6.81 -2.43 -8.26
CA VAL A 36 6.42 -1.41 -9.25
C VAL A 36 6.29 -2.03 -10.64
N GLY A 37 5.20 -1.74 -11.34
CA GLY A 37 5.03 -2.19 -12.72
C GLY A 37 3.58 -2.27 -13.15
N LYS A 38 3.32 -3.12 -14.14
CA LYS A 38 1.97 -3.45 -14.59
C LYS A 38 1.91 -4.93 -14.96
N LEU A 39 0.74 -5.52 -14.79
CA LEU A 39 0.35 -6.81 -15.35
C LEU A 39 -0.54 -6.58 -16.57
N ASP A 40 -0.68 -7.61 -17.40
CA ASP A 40 -1.61 -7.57 -18.52
C ASP A 40 -3.05 -7.49 -18.01
N LYS A 41 -3.80 -6.48 -18.47
CA LYS A 41 -5.21 -6.29 -18.10
C LYS A 41 -6.13 -7.27 -18.82
N ALA A 42 -5.70 -7.83 -19.95
CA ALA A 42 -6.45 -8.80 -20.73
C ALA A 42 -6.40 -10.21 -20.12
N ASP A 43 -5.44 -10.50 -19.23
CA ASP A 43 -5.36 -11.77 -18.53
C ASP A 43 -6.61 -11.97 -17.64
N PRO A 44 -7.41 -13.04 -17.83
CA PRO A 44 -8.58 -13.32 -17.00
C PRO A 44 -8.21 -13.58 -15.53
N ASN A 45 -6.95 -13.96 -15.28
CA ASN A 45 -6.43 -14.20 -13.95
C ASN A 45 -5.97 -12.93 -13.22
N VAL A 46 -6.09 -11.76 -13.87
CA VAL A 46 -5.66 -10.48 -13.31
C VAL A 46 -6.85 -9.61 -12.91
N GLY A 47 -6.88 -9.25 -11.63
CA GLY A 47 -7.73 -8.20 -11.07
C GLY A 47 -7.03 -6.86 -11.08
N THR A 48 -7.74 -5.78 -11.45
CA THR A 48 -7.20 -4.42 -11.42
C THR A 48 -8.07 -3.52 -10.55
N GLY A 49 -7.45 -2.85 -9.58
CA GLY A 49 -8.05 -1.84 -8.73
C GLY A 49 -7.42 -0.48 -8.99
N LEU A 50 -8.25 0.55 -9.06
CA LEU A 50 -7.82 1.95 -9.12
C LEU A 50 -8.63 2.72 -8.07
N ARG A 51 -7.92 3.48 -7.23
CA ARG A 51 -8.51 4.37 -6.21
C ARG A 51 -7.71 5.65 -6.11
N GLY A 52 -8.32 6.65 -5.47
CA GLY A 52 -7.79 8.00 -5.40
C GLY A 52 -8.20 8.82 -6.62
N ALA A 53 -7.80 10.08 -6.62
CA ALA A 53 -8.23 11.02 -7.64
C ALA A 53 -7.18 12.14 -7.78
N PRO A 54 -6.96 12.67 -9.01
CA PRO A 54 -5.99 13.72 -9.26
C PRO A 54 -6.20 14.97 -8.39
N GLU A 55 -7.45 15.30 -8.08
CA GLU A 55 -7.83 16.46 -7.24
C GLU A 55 -7.33 16.36 -5.79
N CYS A 56 -7.17 15.14 -5.27
CA CYS A 56 -6.63 14.89 -3.92
C CYS A 56 -5.11 14.72 -3.92
N GLY A 57 -4.47 14.72 -5.09
CA GLY A 57 -3.03 14.56 -5.26
C GLY A 57 -2.49 13.14 -5.09
N ASP A 58 -3.30 12.18 -4.62
CA ASP A 58 -2.93 10.77 -4.44
C ASP A 58 -3.83 9.85 -5.29
N MET A 59 -3.22 8.95 -6.06
CA MET A 59 -3.90 7.96 -6.91
C MET A 59 -3.07 6.68 -6.98
N THR A 60 -3.69 5.53 -6.72
CA THR A 60 -3.02 4.22 -6.74
C THR A 60 -3.78 3.24 -7.61
N GLN A 61 -3.05 2.60 -8.52
CA GLN A 61 -3.49 1.43 -9.27
C GLN A 61 -2.73 0.20 -8.78
N MET A 62 -3.44 -0.86 -8.43
CA MET A 62 -2.87 -2.16 -8.08
C MET A 62 -3.47 -3.26 -8.95
N GLN A 63 -2.63 -4.21 -9.35
CA GLN A 63 -3.01 -5.37 -10.12
C GLN A 63 -2.55 -6.62 -9.40
N VAL A 64 -3.45 -7.59 -9.26
CA VAL A 64 -3.17 -8.89 -8.62
C VAL A 64 -3.37 -9.99 -9.64
N LYS A 65 -2.39 -10.88 -9.78
CA LYS A 65 -2.51 -12.13 -10.54
C LYS A 65 -2.82 -13.27 -9.57
N VAL A 66 -3.89 -13.99 -9.84
CA VAL A 66 -4.42 -15.00 -8.92
C VAL A 66 -4.43 -16.35 -9.61
N ASN A 67 -3.97 -17.37 -8.89
CA ASN A 67 -4.12 -18.74 -9.33
C ASN A 67 -5.59 -19.17 -9.22
N PRO A 68 -6.26 -19.56 -10.31
CA PRO A 68 -7.69 -19.88 -10.30
C PRO A 68 -8.04 -21.13 -9.49
N ASP A 69 -7.10 -22.07 -9.34
CA ASP A 69 -7.33 -23.34 -8.64
C ASP A 69 -7.20 -23.17 -7.13
N THR A 70 -6.17 -22.44 -6.69
CA THR A 70 -5.85 -22.27 -5.26
C THR A 70 -6.45 -21.00 -4.65
N GLY A 71 -6.76 -19.99 -5.47
CA GLY A 71 -7.18 -18.67 -5.02
C GLY A 71 -6.05 -17.85 -4.35
N VAL A 72 -4.79 -18.23 -4.58
CA VAL A 72 -3.60 -17.56 -4.06
C VAL A 72 -3.11 -16.49 -5.04
N ILE A 73 -2.67 -15.34 -4.52
CA ILE A 73 -2.09 -14.24 -5.29
C ILE A 73 -0.62 -14.56 -5.60
N GLU A 74 -0.32 -14.85 -6.86
CA GLU A 74 1.03 -15.23 -7.32
C GLU A 74 1.94 -14.01 -7.54
N ASP A 75 1.38 -12.94 -8.10
CA ASP A 75 2.09 -11.70 -8.35
C ASP A 75 1.22 -10.49 -8.13
N VAL A 76 1.87 -9.40 -7.76
CA VAL A 76 1.24 -8.11 -7.51
C VAL A 76 2.10 -7.06 -8.19
N LYS A 77 1.46 -6.14 -8.92
CA LYS A 77 2.12 -4.96 -9.45
C LYS A 77 1.31 -3.72 -9.10
N PHE A 78 2.00 -2.62 -8.83
CA PHE A 78 1.33 -1.36 -8.57
C PHE A 78 1.97 -0.20 -9.33
N LYS A 79 1.18 0.86 -9.49
CA LYS A 79 1.61 2.21 -9.83
C LYS A 79 0.91 3.16 -8.88
N ALA A 80 1.66 4.04 -8.24
CA ALA A 80 1.11 5.09 -7.39
C ALA A 80 1.64 6.44 -7.87
N PHE A 81 0.76 7.43 -7.83
CA PHE A 81 1.08 8.84 -7.96
C PHE A 81 0.65 9.50 -6.65
N GLY A 82 1.54 10.28 -6.04
CA GLY A 82 1.21 10.95 -4.79
C GLY A 82 2.40 11.15 -3.89
N CYS A 83 2.11 11.44 -2.62
CA CYS A 83 3.15 11.67 -1.62
C CYS A 83 3.98 10.40 -1.34
N GLY A 84 5.22 10.56 -0.85
CA GLY A 84 6.11 9.44 -0.58
C GLY A 84 5.51 8.37 0.33
N SER A 85 4.65 8.76 1.28
CA SER A 85 3.89 7.84 2.13
C SER A 85 2.89 6.98 1.36
N ALA A 86 2.24 7.51 0.32
CA ALA A 86 1.31 6.74 -0.51
C ALA A 86 2.05 5.70 -1.37
N ILE A 87 3.23 6.06 -1.89
CA ILE A 87 4.11 5.12 -2.60
C ILE A 87 4.59 4.02 -1.64
N ALA A 88 5.06 4.40 -0.46
CA ALA A 88 5.53 3.45 0.55
C ALA A 88 4.41 2.50 1.02
N ALA A 89 3.21 3.04 1.31
CA ALA A 89 2.02 2.26 1.66
C ALA A 89 1.64 1.26 0.57
N SER A 90 1.64 1.69 -0.69
CA SER A 90 1.31 0.82 -1.83
C SER A 90 2.38 -0.27 -2.04
N SER A 91 3.65 0.07 -1.85
CA SER A 91 4.75 -0.90 -1.93
C SER A 91 4.65 -1.96 -0.84
N TYR A 92 4.50 -1.56 0.43
CA TYR A 92 4.32 -2.51 1.52
C TYR A 92 3.08 -3.37 1.33
N ALA A 93 1.94 -2.76 1.00
CA ALA A 93 0.69 -3.46 0.77
C ALA A 93 0.84 -4.54 -0.32
N SER A 94 1.52 -4.22 -1.42
CA SER A 94 1.75 -5.17 -2.52
C SER A 94 2.60 -6.38 -2.10
N GLN A 95 3.60 -6.18 -1.24
CA GLN A 95 4.40 -7.26 -0.68
C GLN A 95 3.59 -8.07 0.33
N ALA A 96 2.81 -7.40 1.19
CA ALA A 96 2.06 -8.01 2.26
C ALA A 96 0.95 -8.95 1.78
N ILE A 97 0.39 -8.75 0.58
CA ILE A 97 -0.66 -9.61 0.02
C ILE A 97 -0.13 -10.69 -0.95
N ARG A 98 1.11 -10.59 -1.39
CA ARG A 98 1.69 -11.57 -2.31
C ARG A 98 1.85 -12.92 -1.59
N GLY A 99 1.45 -14.00 -2.25
CA GLY A 99 1.46 -15.35 -1.69
C GLY A 99 0.30 -15.65 -0.73
N LYS A 100 -0.62 -14.69 -0.52
CA LYS A 100 -1.82 -14.88 0.30
C LYS A 100 -3.02 -15.25 -0.54
N THR A 101 -4.03 -15.85 0.09
CA THR A 101 -5.34 -16.06 -0.50
C THR A 101 -6.11 -14.74 -0.64
N LEU A 102 -7.12 -14.72 -1.51
CA LEU A 102 -8.01 -13.55 -1.66
C LEU A 102 -8.69 -13.13 -0.35
N SER A 103 -9.02 -14.05 0.56
CA SER A 103 -9.62 -13.72 1.86
C SER A 103 -8.62 -12.98 2.76
N GLU A 104 -7.42 -13.53 2.90
CA GLU A 104 -6.36 -12.94 3.72
C GLU A 104 -5.90 -11.58 3.17
N ALA A 105 -5.95 -11.39 1.85
CA ALA A 105 -5.69 -10.10 1.23
C ALA A 105 -6.75 -9.04 1.61
N LEU A 106 -8.02 -9.44 1.74
CA LEU A 106 -9.12 -8.56 2.16
C LEU A 106 -9.10 -8.26 3.67
N GLU A 107 -8.41 -9.08 4.47
CA GLU A 107 -8.19 -8.86 5.90
C GLU A 107 -7.08 -7.84 6.19
N LEU A 108 -6.27 -7.47 5.18
CA LEU A 108 -5.26 -6.42 5.36
C LEU A 108 -5.94 -5.07 5.60
N THR A 109 -5.83 -4.55 6.81
CA THR A 109 -6.43 -3.28 7.21
C THR A 109 -5.46 -2.11 7.12
N ASN A 110 -6.00 -0.91 6.96
CA ASN A 110 -5.31 0.37 6.99
C ASN A 110 -4.52 0.55 8.31
N LYS A 111 -5.04 0.05 9.43
CA LYS A 111 -4.39 0.07 10.74
C LYS A 111 -3.09 -0.73 10.72
N LYS A 112 -3.12 -1.95 10.15
CA LYS A 112 -1.93 -2.80 10.04
C LYS A 112 -0.86 -2.15 9.14
N ILE A 113 -1.26 -1.59 8.01
CA ILE A 113 -0.36 -0.86 7.11
C ILE A 113 0.24 0.37 7.82
N ALA A 114 -0.59 1.16 8.51
CA ALA A 114 -0.13 2.35 9.22
C ALA A 114 0.80 2.04 10.39
N GLN A 115 0.53 0.96 11.13
CA GLN A 115 1.37 0.49 12.24
C GLN A 115 2.74 0.05 11.74
N GLU A 116 2.80 -0.77 10.69
CA GLU A 116 4.07 -1.24 10.15
C GLU A 116 4.93 -0.07 9.65
N LEU A 117 4.31 0.86 8.92
CA LEU A 117 5.00 2.03 8.40
C LEU A 117 5.22 3.11 9.47
N SER A 118 4.70 2.93 10.67
CA SER A 118 4.71 3.93 11.77
C SER A 118 4.26 5.31 11.27
N LEU A 119 3.16 5.34 10.52
CA LEU A 119 2.66 6.57 9.91
C LEU A 119 2.12 7.54 10.98
N PRO A 120 2.47 8.83 10.91
CA PRO A 120 1.85 9.81 11.78
C PRO A 120 0.35 9.96 11.46
N PRO A 121 -0.50 10.40 12.42
CA PRO A 121 -1.94 10.49 12.24
C PRO A 121 -2.41 11.25 10.98
N VAL A 122 -1.64 12.26 10.57
CA VAL A 122 -1.93 13.12 9.39
C VAL A 122 -1.81 12.34 8.06
N LYS A 123 -1.15 11.18 8.03
CA LYS A 123 -0.90 10.38 6.81
C LYS A 123 -1.68 9.06 6.77
N LEU A 124 -2.65 8.86 7.67
CA LEU A 124 -3.48 7.65 7.71
C LEU A 124 -4.35 7.47 6.45
N HIS A 125 -4.62 8.53 5.70
CA HIS A 125 -5.36 8.42 4.43
C HIS A 125 -4.57 7.60 3.38
N CYS A 126 -3.23 7.61 3.45
CA CYS A 126 -2.38 6.82 2.55
C CYS A 126 -2.55 5.31 2.76
N SER A 127 -2.73 4.87 4.02
CA SER A 127 -2.97 3.46 4.32
C SER A 127 -4.40 3.04 3.98
N MET A 128 -5.37 3.94 4.11
CA MET A 128 -6.75 3.73 3.62
C MET A 128 -6.77 3.54 2.10
N LEU A 129 -6.12 4.43 1.36
CA LEU A 129 -6.06 4.36 -0.10
C LEU A 129 -5.43 3.03 -0.56
N ALA A 130 -4.34 2.59 0.08
CA ALA A 130 -3.72 1.31 -0.23
C ALA A 130 -4.67 0.12 0.02
N GLN A 131 -5.35 0.09 1.16
CA GLN A 131 -6.35 -0.94 1.49
C GLN A 131 -7.49 -0.97 0.44
N GLU A 132 -8.09 0.18 0.16
CA GLU A 132 -9.21 0.28 -0.79
C GLU A 132 -8.79 -0.16 -2.20
N THR A 133 -7.56 0.12 -2.59
CA THR A 133 -7.03 -0.30 -3.90
C THR A 133 -6.91 -1.82 -3.98
N ILE A 134 -6.47 -2.48 -2.90
CA ILE A 134 -6.42 -3.96 -2.84
C ILE A 134 -7.82 -4.54 -2.94
N GLN A 135 -8.76 -4.01 -2.15
CA GLN A 135 -10.15 -4.45 -2.17
C GLN A 135 -10.73 -4.32 -3.58
N ALA A 136 -10.51 -3.19 -4.24
CA ALA A 136 -10.92 -2.97 -5.62
C ALA A 136 -10.31 -3.98 -6.60
N ALA A 137 -9.02 -4.31 -6.45
CA ALA A 137 -8.34 -5.26 -7.33
C ALA A 137 -8.88 -6.68 -7.14
N VAL A 138 -9.10 -7.10 -5.90
CA VAL A 138 -9.69 -8.40 -5.56
C VAL A 138 -11.14 -8.48 -6.04
N GLU A 139 -11.95 -7.44 -5.82
CA GLU A 139 -13.33 -7.38 -6.30
C GLU A 139 -13.42 -7.46 -7.83
N ASN A 140 -12.51 -6.78 -8.54
CA ASN A 140 -12.41 -6.86 -9.99
C ASN A 140 -12.05 -8.27 -10.49
N TYR A 141 -11.19 -9.00 -9.77
CA TYR A 141 -10.91 -10.40 -10.08
C TYR A 141 -12.13 -11.29 -9.81
N LEU A 142 -12.80 -11.10 -8.68
CA LEU A 142 -13.98 -11.89 -8.28
C LEU A 142 -15.19 -11.63 -9.17
N SER A 143 -15.33 -10.44 -9.76
CA SER A 143 -16.41 -10.16 -10.72
C SER A 143 -16.21 -10.90 -12.04
N LYS A 144 -14.95 -11.12 -12.46
CA LYS A 144 -14.59 -11.96 -13.60
C LYS A 144 -14.71 -13.46 -13.30
N ASN A 145 -14.63 -13.85 -12.02
CA ASN A 145 -14.62 -15.25 -11.57
C ASN A 145 -15.72 -15.53 -10.52
N PRO A 146 -17.01 -15.64 -10.92
CA PRO A 146 -18.15 -15.73 -10.00
C PRO A 146 -18.11 -16.94 -9.05
N SER A 147 -17.50 -18.05 -9.46
CA SER A 147 -17.38 -19.28 -8.66
C SER A 147 -16.52 -19.08 -7.40
N LEU A 148 -15.48 -18.25 -7.48
CA LEU A 148 -14.59 -17.92 -6.35
C LEU A 148 -15.22 -16.89 -5.42
N LYS A 149 -16.06 -15.98 -5.94
CA LYS A 149 -16.76 -14.96 -5.16
C LYS A 149 -17.59 -15.57 -4.04
N SER A 150 -18.33 -16.64 -4.33
CA SER A 150 -19.15 -17.36 -3.36
C SER A 150 -18.33 -18.04 -2.25
N LYS A 151 -17.10 -18.48 -2.55
CA LYS A 151 -16.21 -19.11 -1.55
C LYS A 151 -15.62 -18.06 -0.59
N VAL A 152 -15.16 -16.93 -1.13
CA VAL A 152 -14.59 -15.82 -0.33
C VAL A 152 -15.65 -15.19 0.58
N GLN A 153 -16.88 -14.99 0.07
CA GLN A 153 -17.97 -14.42 0.88
C GLN A 153 -18.43 -15.35 2.01
N LYS A 154 -18.48 -16.67 1.78
CA LYS A 154 -18.82 -17.64 2.82
C LYS A 154 -17.79 -17.64 3.96
N LYS A 155 -16.49 -17.54 3.64
CA LYS A 155 -15.41 -17.54 4.64
C LYS A 155 -15.48 -16.30 5.56
N LYS A 156 -15.77 -15.12 4.99
CA LYS A 156 -15.91 -13.87 5.75
C LYS A 156 -17.06 -13.90 6.78
N THR A 157 -18.15 -14.60 6.50
CA THR A 157 -19.30 -14.72 7.42
C THR A 157 -19.04 -15.69 8.57
N THR A 158 -18.19 -16.70 8.37
CA THR A 158 -17.81 -17.67 9.40
C THR A 158 -16.69 -17.19 10.34
N GLU A 159 -15.96 -16.13 9.99
CA GLU A 159 -14.83 -15.57 10.75
C GLU A 159 -15.10 -14.18 11.34
N ALA A 160 -16.38 -13.78 11.47
CA ALA A 160 -16.72 -12.50 12.09
C ALA A 160 -16.19 -12.43 13.53
N PRO A 161 -15.42 -11.38 13.90
CA PRO A 161 -14.99 -11.21 15.28
C PRO A 161 -16.22 -10.97 16.16
N ASN A 162 -16.35 -11.76 17.22
CA ASN A 162 -17.29 -11.53 18.30
C ASN A 162 -17.11 -10.08 18.79
N PRO A 163 -18.13 -9.21 18.74
CA PRO A 163 -18.01 -7.84 19.19
C PRO A 163 -18.12 -7.82 20.72
N LEU A 164 -17.09 -8.28 21.44
CA LEU A 164 -16.90 -8.14 22.89
C LEU A 164 -15.53 -8.75 23.28
N ASN A 165 -14.46 -7.95 23.20
CA ASN A 165 -13.39 -7.88 24.20
C ASN A 165 -12.56 -6.60 23.99
#